data_AF-A0A1M5K2N7-F1
#
_entry.id   AF-A0A1M5K2N7-F1
#
_cell.length_a   1.000
_cell.length_b   1.000
_cell.length_c   1.000
_cell.angle_alpha   90.00
_cell.angle_beta   90.00
_cell.angle_gamma   90.00
#
_symmetry.space_group_name_H-M   'P 1'
#
loop_
_entity.id
_entity.type
_entity.pdbx_description
1 polymer ?
#
loop_
_entity_poly.entity_id
_entity_poly.type
_entity_poly.pdbx_seq_one_letter_code
_entity_poly.pdbx_strand_id
1 'polypeptide(L)'
;MRSRHALTVALLGLALFVGIAAWRAQQPVTLTPQFFSDRVVIPAPLLVALHGGDRFLAADLETMRLAATGLDDRGVDTGYLVRAQREVARLNPCHEDNYYLANGLLTWGGAVEEGNDVLRAAVECRFWDEIPPFFYGINLAFFQRNNEEAARVLEIGAQRSPQNAAAMRKLAVMLRAEQFADERLALNYLIQQRDSAADPKLQDMLDKRVIRLQGLIALREAQRRYEQEHGPLTTLDQLVARHLIESLPTDPLRLGYEIRDGRIELKKLKIAGLEEQP
;
A
#
# COMPACT_ATOMS: atom_id res chain seq x y z
N MET A 1 -29.29 -50.53 -35.21
CA MET A 1 -27.85 -50.72 -35.52
C MET A 1 -26.98 -49.51 -35.17
N ARG A 2 -27.38 -48.25 -35.44
CA ARG A 2 -26.60 -47.02 -35.10
C ARG A 2 -26.13 -46.87 -33.63
N SER A 3 -26.95 -47.26 -32.64
CA SER A 3 -26.61 -47.10 -31.22
C SER A 3 -25.46 -48.00 -30.73
N ARG A 4 -25.32 -49.21 -31.29
CA ARG A 4 -24.22 -50.14 -30.93
C ARG A 4 -22.86 -49.68 -31.48
N HIS A 5 -22.85 -48.98 -32.61
CA HIS A 5 -21.64 -48.39 -33.18
C HIS A 5 -21.17 -47.15 -32.40
N ALA A 6 -22.10 -46.32 -31.90
CA ALA A 6 -21.74 -45.19 -31.05
C ALA A 6 -21.13 -45.63 -29.71
N LEU A 7 -21.71 -46.67 -29.09
CA LEU A 7 -21.19 -47.20 -27.82
C LEU A 7 -19.80 -47.84 -27.98
N THR A 8 -19.56 -48.57 -29.07
CA THR A 8 -18.26 -49.18 -29.34
C THR A 8 -17.18 -48.15 -29.62
N VAL A 9 -17.49 -47.08 -30.36
CA VAL A 9 -16.56 -45.97 -30.59
C VAL A 9 -16.25 -45.23 -29.28
N ALA A 10 -17.26 -44.98 -28.43
CA ALA A 10 -17.05 -44.33 -27.14
C ALA A 10 -16.19 -45.18 -26.20
N LEU A 11 -16.42 -46.50 -26.13
CA LEU A 11 -15.63 -47.42 -25.32
C LEU A 11 -14.18 -47.55 -25.83
N LEU A 12 -13.99 -47.57 -27.15
CA LEU A 12 -12.64 -47.55 -27.75
C LEU A 12 -11.91 -46.23 -27.44
N GLY A 13 -12.61 -45.10 -27.51
CA GLY A 13 -12.05 -43.79 -27.14
C GLY A 13 -11.67 -43.72 -25.66
N LEU A 14 -12.53 -44.24 -24.78
CA LEU A 14 -12.25 -44.31 -23.35
C LEU A 14 -11.07 -45.24 -23.03
N ALA A 15 -11.03 -46.43 -23.65
CA ALA A 15 -9.93 -47.37 -23.47
C ALA A 15 -8.60 -46.80 -23.96
N LEU A 16 -8.61 -46.09 -25.09
CA LEU A 16 -7.44 -45.39 -25.61
C LEU A 16 -6.98 -44.28 -24.65
N PHE A 17 -7.91 -43.48 -24.14
CA PHE A 17 -7.62 -42.43 -23.16
C PHE A 17 -7.00 -43.00 -21.88
N VAL A 18 -7.60 -44.05 -21.31
CA VAL A 18 -7.09 -44.73 -20.11
C VAL A 18 -5.71 -45.34 -20.36
N GLY A 19 -5.50 -45.97 -21.53
CA GLY A 19 -4.20 -46.52 -21.91
C GLY A 19 -3.11 -45.44 -22.01
N ILE A 20 -3.41 -44.32 -22.65
CA ILE A 20 -2.48 -43.18 -22.76
C ILE A 20 -2.20 -42.57 -21.38
N ALA A 21 -3.22 -42.40 -20.54
CA ALA A 21 -3.07 -41.85 -19.20
C ALA A 21 -2.20 -42.76 -18.30
N ALA A 22 -2.44 -44.07 -18.33
CA ALA A 22 -1.66 -45.05 -17.58
C ALA A 22 -0.20 -45.13 -18.09
N TRP A 23 0.01 -45.11 -19.40
CA TRP A 23 1.34 -45.07 -19.99
C TRP A 23 2.12 -43.81 -19.60
N ARG A 24 1.46 -42.64 -19.63
CA ARG A 24 2.05 -41.37 -19.20
C ARG A 24 2.38 -41.35 -17.71
N ALA A 25 1.54 -41.96 -16.86
CA ALA A 25 1.78 -42.06 -15.42
C ALA A 25 2.97 -42.97 -15.06
N GLN A 26 3.36 -43.89 -15.95
CA GLN A 26 4.50 -44.79 -15.78
C GLN A 26 5.82 -44.22 -16.33
N GLN A 27 5.77 -43.13 -17.11
CA GLN A 27 6.98 -42.45 -17.56
C GLN A 27 7.60 -41.73 -16.36
N PRO A 28 8.88 -41.98 -16.03
CA PRO A 28 9.56 -41.19 -15.01
C PRO A 28 9.53 -39.72 -15.44
N VAL A 29 9.10 -38.85 -14.54
CA VAL A 29 9.18 -37.40 -14.75
C VAL A 29 10.67 -37.04 -14.74
N THR A 30 11.31 -37.12 -15.89
CA THR A 30 12.61 -36.49 -16.10
C THR A 30 12.39 -34.99 -15.99
N LEU A 31 12.67 -34.45 -14.80
CA LEU A 31 12.91 -33.03 -14.60
C LEU A 31 14.18 -32.69 -15.37
N THR A 32 14.05 -32.43 -16.67
CA THR A 32 15.11 -31.80 -17.44
C THR A 32 15.49 -30.53 -16.68
N PRO A 33 16.76 -30.28 -16.36
CA PRO A 33 17.15 -29.01 -15.76
C PRO A 33 16.73 -27.93 -16.76
N GLN A 34 15.70 -27.16 -16.39
CA GLN A 34 15.17 -26.12 -17.26
C GLN A 34 16.27 -25.09 -17.44
N PHE A 35 16.87 -25.09 -18.63
CA PHE A 35 17.45 -23.87 -19.17
C PHE A 35 16.38 -22.78 -19.04
N PHE A 36 16.76 -21.68 -18.40
CA PHE A 36 15.91 -20.54 -18.06
C PHE A 36 15.15 -20.01 -19.29
N SER A 37 13.98 -20.57 -19.56
CA SER A 37 12.95 -19.90 -20.32
C SER A 37 12.06 -19.25 -19.27
N ASP A 38 12.17 -17.93 -19.17
CA ASP A 38 11.22 -17.10 -18.46
C ASP A 38 9.78 -17.58 -18.74
N ARG A 39 8.93 -17.59 -17.72
CA ARG A 39 7.57 -18.16 -17.83
C ARG A 39 6.81 -17.40 -18.92
N VAL A 40 6.14 -18.16 -19.78
CA VAL A 40 5.40 -17.61 -20.91
C VAL A 40 4.20 -16.80 -20.40
N VAL A 41 4.06 -15.58 -20.90
CA VAL A 41 2.90 -14.72 -20.70
C VAL A 41 2.14 -14.64 -22.00
N ILE A 42 0.83 -14.92 -21.95
CA ILE A 42 -0.04 -14.86 -23.11
C ILE A 42 -0.55 -13.41 -23.23
N PRO A 43 -0.38 -12.73 -24.37
CA PRO A 43 -0.82 -11.34 -24.51
C PRO A 43 -2.35 -11.25 -24.50
N ALA A 44 -2.88 -10.13 -23.97
CA ALA A 44 -4.31 -9.90 -23.77
C ALA A 44 -5.19 -10.16 -25.02
N PRO A 45 -4.83 -9.73 -26.24
CA PRO A 45 -5.64 -10.04 -27.43
C PRO A 45 -5.78 -11.55 -27.69
N LEU A 46 -4.73 -12.32 -27.41
CA LEU A 46 -4.76 -13.77 -27.56
C LEU A 46 -5.56 -14.42 -26.44
N LEU A 47 -5.43 -13.95 -25.19
CA LEU A 47 -6.29 -14.38 -24.09
C LEU A 47 -7.77 -14.13 -24.40
N VAL A 48 -8.14 -12.96 -24.95
CA VAL A 48 -9.51 -12.68 -25.39
C VAL A 48 -9.98 -13.71 -26.42
N ALA A 49 -9.17 -14.01 -27.43
CA ALA A 49 -9.52 -14.99 -28.46
C ALA A 49 -9.70 -16.41 -27.89
N LEU A 50 -8.81 -16.84 -26.99
CA LEU A 50 -8.86 -18.15 -26.34
C LEU A 50 -10.08 -18.31 -25.42
N HIS A 51 -10.60 -17.20 -24.87
CA HIS A 51 -11.77 -17.18 -23.99
C HIS A 51 -13.05 -16.71 -24.72
N GLY A 52 -13.13 -16.98 -26.03
CA GLY A 52 -14.36 -16.76 -26.80
C GLY A 52 -14.76 -15.29 -26.96
N GLY A 53 -13.80 -14.36 -26.83
CA GLY A 53 -14.04 -12.91 -26.90
C GLY A 53 -14.32 -12.25 -25.54
N ASP A 54 -14.44 -13.02 -24.45
CA ASP A 54 -14.71 -12.46 -23.13
C ASP A 54 -13.42 -12.04 -22.42
N ARG A 55 -13.17 -10.73 -22.41
CA ARG A 55 -11.99 -10.15 -21.74
C ARG A 55 -12.03 -10.26 -20.22
N PHE A 56 -13.21 -10.33 -19.60
CA PHE A 56 -13.33 -10.40 -18.15
C PHE A 56 -13.06 -11.82 -17.68
N LEU A 57 -13.66 -12.81 -18.34
CA LEU A 57 -13.33 -14.22 -18.11
C LEU A 57 -11.84 -14.49 -18.33
N ALA A 58 -11.26 -13.91 -19.39
CA ALA A 58 -9.83 -13.99 -19.65
C ALA A 58 -8.99 -13.40 -18.50
N ALA A 59 -9.41 -12.27 -17.92
CA ALA A 59 -8.72 -11.63 -16.79
C ALA A 59 -8.81 -12.50 -15.53
N ASP A 60 -9.98 -13.06 -15.23
CA ASP A 60 -10.20 -13.91 -14.06
C ASP A 60 -9.31 -15.16 -14.12
N LEU A 61 -9.32 -15.85 -15.26
CA LEU A 61 -8.53 -17.08 -15.44
C LEU A 61 -7.01 -16.81 -15.47
N GLU A 62 -6.58 -15.69 -16.06
CA GLU A 62 -5.17 -15.30 -16.04
C GLU A 62 -4.72 -14.90 -14.63
N THR A 63 -5.58 -14.25 -13.84
CA THR A 63 -5.30 -13.93 -12.44
C THR A 63 -5.16 -15.19 -11.58
N MET A 64 -6.06 -16.17 -11.76
CA MET A 64 -5.93 -17.47 -11.10
C MET A 64 -4.63 -18.18 -11.49
N ARG A 65 -4.27 -18.15 -12.78
CA ARG A 65 -3.04 -18.76 -13.28
C ARG A 65 -1.80 -18.10 -12.67
N LEU A 66 -1.70 -16.76 -12.71
CA LEU A 66 -0.55 -16.05 -12.14
C LEU A 66 -0.47 -16.20 -10.62
N ALA A 67 -1.60 -16.27 -9.90
CA ALA A 67 -1.60 -16.52 -8.46
C ALA A 67 -1.08 -17.92 -8.13
N ALA A 68 -1.47 -18.93 -8.92
CA ALA A 68 -1.04 -20.32 -8.73
C ALA A 68 0.41 -20.57 -9.14
N THR A 69 0.98 -19.79 -10.06
CA THR A 69 2.31 -20.05 -10.62
C THR A 69 3.34 -18.95 -10.38
N GLY A 70 2.93 -17.85 -9.75
CA GLY A 70 3.78 -16.67 -9.52
C GLY A 70 4.75 -16.82 -8.34
N LEU A 71 4.51 -17.83 -7.50
CA LEU A 71 5.41 -18.26 -6.44
C LEU A 71 5.79 -19.72 -6.65
N ASP A 72 7.06 -20.05 -6.44
CA ASP A 72 7.53 -21.43 -6.34
C ASP A 72 8.51 -21.59 -5.16
N ASP A 73 9.08 -22.79 -5.01
CA ASP A 73 10.02 -23.13 -3.92
C ASP A 73 11.26 -22.19 -3.89
N ARG A 74 11.51 -21.40 -4.94
CA ARG A 74 12.62 -20.47 -5.05
C ARG A 74 12.23 -19.01 -4.81
N GLY A 75 10.96 -18.74 -4.53
CA GLY A 75 10.43 -17.40 -4.25
C GLY A 75 9.52 -16.87 -5.36
N VAL A 76 9.48 -15.54 -5.48
CA VAL A 76 8.60 -14.82 -6.41
C VAL A 76 9.28 -14.67 -7.78
N ASP A 77 8.62 -15.09 -8.85
CA ASP A 77 9.06 -14.82 -10.22
C ASP A 77 8.57 -13.43 -10.66
N THR A 78 9.29 -12.39 -10.21
CA THR A 78 8.89 -10.99 -10.41
C THR A 78 8.79 -10.62 -11.90
N GLY A 79 9.68 -11.14 -12.75
CA GLY A 79 9.68 -10.84 -14.18
C GLY A 79 8.41 -11.35 -14.86
N TYR A 80 8.01 -12.58 -14.55
CA TYR A 80 6.74 -13.15 -14.98
C TYR A 80 5.54 -12.36 -14.46
N LEU A 81 5.49 -12.08 -13.15
CA LEU A 81 4.36 -11.40 -12.51
C LEU A 81 4.13 -10.00 -13.08
N VAL A 82 5.19 -9.21 -13.27
CA VAL A 82 5.10 -7.88 -13.88
C VAL A 82 4.39 -7.93 -15.23
N ARG A 83 4.79 -8.87 -16.09
CA ARG A 83 4.19 -9.01 -17.42
C ARG A 83 2.76 -9.54 -17.35
N ALA A 84 2.51 -10.58 -16.56
CA ALA A 84 1.19 -11.21 -16.44
C ALA A 84 0.15 -10.24 -15.86
N GLN A 85 0.46 -9.55 -14.76
CA GLN A 85 -0.47 -8.63 -14.11
C GLN A 85 -0.78 -7.38 -14.93
N ARG A 86 0.17 -6.94 -15.78
CA ARG A 86 -0.08 -5.91 -16.80
C ARG A 86 -1.06 -6.39 -17.86
N GLU A 87 -0.95 -7.62 -18.34
CA GLU A 87 -1.93 -8.18 -19.28
C GLU A 87 -3.31 -8.32 -18.64
N VAL A 88 -3.39 -8.75 -17.37
CA VAL A 88 -4.66 -8.72 -16.62
C VAL A 88 -5.22 -7.30 -16.51
N ALA A 89 -4.40 -6.30 -16.21
CA ALA A 89 -4.83 -4.90 -16.15
C ALA A 89 -5.30 -4.36 -17.50
N ARG A 90 -4.73 -4.82 -18.63
CA ARG A 90 -5.23 -4.50 -19.98
C ARG A 90 -6.61 -5.14 -20.24
N LEU A 91 -6.80 -6.38 -19.79
CA LEU A 91 -8.06 -7.12 -19.96
C LEU A 91 -9.18 -6.50 -19.12
N ASN A 92 -8.90 -6.25 -17.84
CA ASN A 92 -9.82 -5.68 -16.88
C ASN A 92 -9.05 -4.82 -15.84
N PRO A 93 -8.92 -3.49 -16.06
CA PRO A 93 -8.26 -2.63 -15.08
C PRO A 93 -9.04 -2.53 -13.76
N CYS A 94 -10.32 -2.89 -13.74
CA CYS A 94 -11.15 -2.96 -12.53
C CYS A 94 -10.99 -4.28 -11.75
N HIS A 95 -10.17 -5.23 -12.22
CA HIS A 95 -10.05 -6.55 -11.60
C HIS A 95 -9.47 -6.43 -10.19
N GLU A 96 -10.24 -6.86 -9.20
CA GLU A 96 -9.95 -6.65 -7.79
C GLU A 96 -8.72 -7.42 -7.33
N ASP A 97 -8.73 -8.73 -7.50
CA ASP A 97 -7.62 -9.58 -7.05
C ASP A 97 -6.30 -9.19 -7.71
N ASN A 98 -6.32 -8.74 -8.96
CA ASN A 98 -5.11 -8.35 -9.66
C ASN A 98 -4.40 -7.18 -8.97
N TYR A 99 -5.12 -6.12 -8.56
CA TYR A 99 -4.46 -4.99 -7.91
C TYR A 99 -4.01 -5.34 -6.47
N TYR A 100 -4.76 -6.20 -5.76
CA TYR A 100 -4.35 -6.68 -4.45
C TYR A 100 -3.05 -7.49 -4.54
N LEU A 101 -3.01 -8.46 -5.47
CA LEU A 101 -1.85 -9.29 -5.72
C LEU A 101 -0.68 -8.45 -6.22
N ALA A 102 -0.90 -7.48 -7.10
CA ALA A 102 0.16 -6.61 -7.63
C ALA A 102 0.76 -5.75 -6.52
N ASN A 103 -0.06 -5.19 -5.63
CA ASN A 103 0.44 -4.45 -4.48
C ASN A 103 1.32 -5.34 -3.58
N GLY A 104 0.83 -6.53 -3.22
CA GLY A 104 1.55 -7.43 -2.32
C GLY A 104 2.80 -8.06 -2.93
N LEU A 105 2.69 -8.59 -4.15
CA LEU A 105 3.75 -9.38 -4.80
C LEU A 105 4.73 -8.52 -5.61
N LEU A 106 4.29 -7.38 -6.17
CA LEU A 106 5.16 -6.47 -6.91
C LEU A 106 5.59 -5.31 -6.05
N THR A 107 4.67 -4.43 -5.62
CA THR A 107 5.09 -3.19 -4.95
C THR A 107 5.84 -3.46 -3.65
N TRP A 108 5.27 -4.28 -2.78
CA TRP A 108 5.90 -4.69 -1.53
C TRP A 108 6.92 -5.82 -1.72
N GLY A 109 6.94 -6.45 -2.91
CA GLY A 109 7.97 -7.41 -3.34
C GLY A 109 9.21 -6.78 -3.97
N GLY A 110 9.26 -5.45 -4.13
CA GLY A 110 10.41 -4.69 -4.64
C GLY A 110 10.26 -4.12 -6.06
N ALA A 111 9.27 -4.55 -6.83
CA ALA A 111 8.88 -3.99 -8.14
C ALA A 111 7.87 -2.84 -7.96
N VAL A 112 8.32 -1.76 -7.32
CA VAL A 112 7.48 -0.65 -6.86
C VAL A 112 6.73 0.02 -8.01
N GLU A 113 7.45 0.39 -9.07
CA GLU A 113 6.86 1.14 -10.19
C GLU A 113 5.84 0.30 -10.96
N GLU A 114 6.15 -0.97 -11.22
CA GLU A 114 5.30 -1.87 -11.97
C GLU A 114 4.03 -2.26 -11.21
N GLY A 115 4.13 -2.51 -9.90
CA GLY A 115 2.94 -2.71 -9.07
C GLY A 115 2.07 -1.45 -8.98
N ASN A 116 2.71 -0.27 -8.91
CA ASN A 116 2.01 1.01 -8.93
C ASN A 116 1.30 1.29 -10.27
N ASP A 117 1.80 0.81 -11.40
CA ASP A 117 1.09 0.91 -12.68
C ASP A 117 -0.25 0.18 -12.66
N VAL A 118 -0.27 -1.03 -12.09
CA VAL A 118 -1.50 -1.83 -11.94
C VAL A 118 -2.48 -1.13 -10.98
N LEU A 119 -1.98 -0.62 -9.85
CA LEU A 119 -2.80 0.14 -8.91
C LEU A 119 -3.38 1.42 -9.54
N ARG A 120 -2.60 2.15 -10.34
CA ARG A 120 -3.07 3.36 -11.02
C ARG A 120 -4.23 3.05 -11.97
N ALA A 121 -4.11 1.99 -12.76
CA ALA A 121 -5.19 1.52 -13.63
C ALA A 121 -6.46 1.15 -12.81
N ALA A 122 -6.28 0.53 -11.64
CA ALA A 122 -7.39 0.22 -10.74
C ALA A 122 -8.01 1.48 -10.10
N VAL A 123 -7.21 2.49 -9.74
CA VAL A 123 -7.70 3.79 -9.24
C VAL A 123 -8.61 4.46 -10.28
N GLU A 124 -8.22 4.44 -11.55
CA GLU A 124 -8.97 5.04 -12.65
C GLU A 124 -10.26 4.27 -12.97
N CYS A 125 -10.20 2.93 -12.97
CA CYS A 125 -11.36 2.10 -13.33
C CYS A 125 -12.38 1.98 -12.18
N ARG A 126 -11.92 1.73 -10.95
CA ARG A 126 -12.78 1.47 -9.78
C ARG A 126 -13.12 2.76 -9.06
N PHE A 127 -13.90 3.62 -9.71
CA PHE A 127 -14.27 4.94 -9.17
C PHE A 127 -15.07 4.88 -7.87
N TRP A 128 -15.61 3.71 -7.50
CA TRP A 128 -16.37 3.46 -6.26
C TRP A 128 -15.52 2.91 -5.11
N ASP A 129 -14.31 2.42 -5.38
CA ASP A 129 -13.49 1.67 -4.43
C ASP A 129 -12.39 2.57 -3.84
N GLU A 130 -12.33 2.66 -2.51
CA GLU A 130 -11.30 3.40 -1.80
C GLU A 130 -9.95 2.69 -1.68
N ILE A 131 -9.90 1.37 -1.91
CA ILE A 131 -8.71 0.57 -1.60
C ILE A 131 -7.58 0.81 -2.61
N PRO A 132 -7.79 0.83 -3.94
CA PRO A 132 -6.73 1.17 -4.88
C PRO A 132 -6.07 2.53 -4.59
N PRO A 133 -6.81 3.65 -4.38
CA PRO A 133 -6.16 4.91 -4.05
C PRO A 133 -5.52 4.90 -2.66
N PHE A 134 -6.06 4.16 -1.70
CA PHE A 134 -5.38 3.98 -0.41
C PHE A 134 -4.01 3.33 -0.58
N PHE A 135 -3.92 2.16 -1.21
CA PHE A 135 -2.64 1.49 -1.44
C PHE A 135 -1.68 2.33 -2.28
N TYR A 136 -2.17 2.90 -3.39
CA TYR A 136 -1.33 3.71 -4.26
C TYR A 136 -0.80 4.96 -3.53
N GLY A 137 -1.65 5.66 -2.77
CA GLY A 137 -1.26 6.81 -1.96
C GLY A 137 -0.20 6.46 -0.91
N ILE A 138 -0.36 5.34 -0.20
CA ILE A 138 0.65 4.86 0.76
C ILE A 138 1.97 4.52 0.05
N ASN A 139 1.91 3.82 -1.08
CA ASN A 139 3.12 3.44 -1.83
C ASN A 139 3.88 4.67 -2.34
N LEU A 140 3.17 5.69 -2.81
CA LEU A 140 3.75 6.98 -3.23
C LEU A 140 4.51 7.67 -2.10
N ALA A 141 3.91 7.76 -0.91
CA ALA A 141 4.55 8.38 0.25
C ALA A 141 5.73 7.56 0.78
N PHE A 142 5.56 6.23 0.87
CA PHE A 142 6.52 5.36 1.52
C PHE A 142 7.73 5.05 0.64
N PHE A 143 7.52 4.57 -0.59
CA PHE A 143 8.62 4.15 -1.46
C PHE A 143 9.18 5.29 -2.30
N GLN A 144 8.31 6.16 -2.82
CA GLN A 144 8.70 7.19 -3.78
C GLN A 144 8.89 8.57 -3.15
N ARG A 145 8.57 8.74 -1.85
CA ARG A 145 8.62 10.02 -1.13
C ARG A 145 7.84 11.14 -1.81
N ASN A 146 6.85 10.79 -2.63
CA ASN A 146 6.03 11.74 -3.36
C ASN A 146 4.81 12.12 -2.52
N ASN A 147 5.03 12.92 -1.48
CA ASN A 147 3.99 13.26 -0.50
C ASN A 147 2.84 14.07 -1.10
N GLU A 148 3.11 14.88 -2.13
CA GLU A 148 2.07 15.69 -2.77
C GLU A 148 1.08 14.83 -3.54
N GLU A 149 1.60 13.95 -4.40
CA GLU A 149 0.75 13.03 -5.16
C GLU A 149 0.08 12.01 -4.24
N ALA A 150 0.79 11.51 -3.22
CA ALA A 150 0.21 10.64 -2.19
C ALA A 150 -0.99 11.29 -1.51
N ALA A 151 -0.87 12.55 -1.09
CA ALA A 151 -1.95 13.29 -0.46
C ALA A 151 -3.13 13.49 -1.42
N ARG A 152 -2.88 13.78 -2.70
CA ARG A 152 -3.92 13.89 -3.72
C ARG A 152 -4.68 12.57 -3.92
N VAL A 153 -3.97 11.45 -4.01
CA VAL A 153 -4.56 10.13 -4.21
C VAL A 153 -5.31 9.67 -2.96
N LEU A 154 -4.82 9.95 -1.74
CA LEU A 154 -5.54 9.66 -0.51
C LEU A 154 -6.86 10.44 -0.39
N GLU A 155 -6.92 11.67 -0.89
CA GLU A 155 -8.18 12.42 -0.98
C GLU A 155 -9.18 11.75 -1.94
N ILE A 156 -8.71 11.16 -3.05
CA ILE A 156 -9.58 10.33 -3.92
C ILE A 156 -10.13 9.15 -3.13
N GLY A 157 -9.29 8.43 -2.38
CA GLY A 157 -9.75 7.34 -1.51
C GLY A 157 -10.77 7.82 -0.48
N ALA A 158 -10.55 8.99 0.12
CA ALA A 158 -11.47 9.58 1.09
C ALA A 158 -12.83 9.96 0.49
N GLN A 159 -12.87 10.39 -0.78
CA GLN A 159 -14.12 10.68 -1.49
C GLN A 159 -14.94 9.41 -1.76
N ARG A 160 -14.26 8.28 -1.92
CA ARG A 160 -14.88 6.98 -2.22
C ARG A 160 -15.26 6.20 -0.96
N SER A 161 -14.57 6.45 0.16
CA SER A 161 -14.77 5.64 1.36
C SER A 161 -16.01 6.09 2.16
N PRO A 162 -16.95 5.17 2.46
CA PRO A 162 -18.11 5.48 3.29
C PRO A 162 -17.76 5.64 4.78
N GLN A 163 -16.67 5.03 5.24
CA GLN A 163 -16.38 4.90 6.68
C GLN A 163 -15.02 5.49 7.09
N ASN A 164 -14.05 5.50 6.19
CA ASN A 164 -12.66 5.84 6.49
C ASN A 164 -12.20 7.17 5.90
N ALA A 165 -13.13 7.96 5.36
CA ALA A 165 -12.85 9.26 4.75
C ALA A 165 -12.02 10.18 5.67
N ALA A 166 -12.44 10.37 6.93
CA ALA A 166 -11.71 11.19 7.90
C ALA A 166 -10.25 10.73 8.09
N ALA A 167 -10.01 9.42 8.16
CA ALA A 167 -8.67 8.88 8.38
C ALA A 167 -7.77 9.11 7.16
N MET A 168 -8.28 8.88 5.95
CA MET A 168 -7.54 9.13 4.71
C MET A 168 -7.23 10.62 4.51
N ARG A 169 -8.20 11.51 4.77
CA ARG A 169 -7.97 12.97 4.74
C ARG A 169 -6.94 13.41 5.76
N LYS A 170 -7.02 12.87 6.99
CA LYS A 170 -6.01 13.14 8.01
C LYS A 170 -4.61 12.78 7.50
N LEU A 171 -4.44 11.61 6.89
CA LEU A 171 -3.14 11.21 6.31
C LEU A 171 -2.69 12.18 5.21
N ALA A 172 -3.58 12.55 4.29
CA ALA A 172 -3.27 13.53 3.24
C ALA A 172 -2.83 14.89 3.81
N VAL A 173 -3.52 15.38 4.85
CA VAL A 173 -3.15 16.61 5.56
C VAL A 173 -1.79 16.46 6.25
N MET A 174 -1.49 15.31 6.90
CA MET A 174 -0.19 15.10 7.54
C MET A 174 0.96 15.10 6.52
N LEU A 175 0.80 14.42 5.38
CA LEU A 175 1.83 14.35 4.34
C LEU A 175 2.18 15.73 3.78
N ARG A 176 1.19 16.63 3.66
CA ARG A 176 1.42 18.03 3.27
C ARG A 176 2.05 18.84 4.40
N ALA A 177 1.60 18.65 5.64
CA ALA A 177 2.16 19.33 6.80
C ALA A 177 3.65 19.02 7.02
N GLU A 178 4.08 17.80 6.72
CA GLU A 178 5.49 17.37 6.83
C GLU A 178 6.43 18.03 5.80
N GLN A 179 5.89 18.67 4.75
CA GLN A 179 6.70 19.40 3.78
C GLN A 179 7.17 20.77 4.28
N PHE A 180 6.55 21.31 5.34
CA PHE A 180 6.96 22.58 5.93
C PHE A 180 8.18 22.37 6.84
N ALA A 181 9.28 23.05 6.52
CA ALA A 181 10.46 23.07 7.38
C ALA A 181 10.24 23.88 8.69
N ASP A 182 9.33 24.85 8.66
CA ASP A 182 9.00 25.71 9.80
C ASP A 182 7.77 25.17 10.54
N GLU A 183 7.90 24.91 11.84
CA GLU A 183 6.83 24.34 12.65
C GLU A 183 5.61 25.26 12.80
N ARG A 184 5.80 26.58 12.75
CA ARG A 184 4.70 27.55 12.81
C ARG A 184 3.94 27.59 11.49
N LEU A 185 4.63 27.45 10.35
CA LEU A 185 3.95 27.28 9.06
C LEU A 185 3.14 25.98 9.03
N ALA A 186 3.73 24.87 9.49
CA ALA A 186 3.00 23.61 9.64
C ALA A 186 1.79 23.76 10.56
N LEU A 187 1.94 24.44 11.71
CA LEU A 187 0.85 24.69 12.64
C LEU A 187 -0.27 25.52 12.02
N ASN A 188 0.05 26.60 11.33
CA ASN A 188 -0.93 27.45 10.66
C ASN A 188 -1.71 26.67 9.60
N TYR A 189 -1.00 25.85 8.81
CA TYR A 189 -1.64 24.94 7.85
C TYR A 189 -2.60 23.98 8.55
N LEU A 190 -2.18 23.33 9.63
CA LEU A 190 -3.03 22.39 10.38
C LEU A 190 -4.27 23.06 10.99
N ILE A 191 -4.13 24.26 11.54
CA ILE A 191 -5.24 25.07 12.05
C ILE A 191 -6.23 25.35 10.90
N GLN A 192 -5.73 25.80 9.75
CA GLN A 192 -6.57 26.07 8.60
C GLN A 192 -7.33 24.83 8.12
N GLN A 193 -6.66 23.67 8.06
CA GLN A 193 -7.31 22.42 7.65
C GLN A 193 -8.35 21.94 8.68
N ARG A 194 -8.05 22.06 9.99
CA ARG A 194 -9.01 21.77 11.07
C ARG A 194 -10.24 22.65 10.97
N ASP A 195 -10.06 23.96 10.80
CA ASP A 195 -11.15 24.93 10.84
C ASP A 195 -12.01 24.86 9.56
N SER A 196 -11.44 24.40 8.46
CA SER A 196 -12.14 24.18 7.18
C SER A 196 -12.77 22.79 7.07
N ALA A 197 -12.50 21.87 8.00
CA ALA A 197 -13.00 20.50 7.93
C ALA A 197 -14.51 20.44 8.21
N ALA A 198 -15.28 19.95 7.24
CA ALA A 198 -16.72 19.72 7.41
C ALA A 198 -17.02 18.45 8.24
N ASP A 199 -16.13 17.46 8.24
CA ASP A 199 -16.28 16.22 8.99
C ASP A 199 -15.82 16.42 10.45
N PRO A 200 -16.71 16.30 11.44
CA PRO A 200 -16.35 16.48 12.86
C PRO A 200 -15.28 15.50 13.34
N LYS A 201 -15.24 14.29 12.78
CA LYS A 201 -14.21 13.29 13.13
C LYS A 201 -12.84 13.73 12.63
N LEU A 202 -12.76 14.31 11.42
CA LEU A 202 -11.52 14.90 10.91
C LEU A 202 -11.10 16.11 11.75
N GLN A 203 -12.06 16.98 12.10
CA GLN A 203 -11.80 18.14 12.94
C GLN A 203 -11.19 17.75 14.29
N ASP A 204 -11.78 16.79 15.01
CA ASP A 204 -11.24 16.27 16.28
C ASP A 204 -9.84 15.65 16.11
N MET A 205 -9.63 14.89 15.02
CA MET A 205 -8.32 14.30 14.73
C MET A 205 -7.24 15.36 14.49
N LEU A 206 -7.57 16.44 13.77
CA LEU A 206 -6.65 17.53 13.48
C LEU A 206 -6.43 18.44 14.69
N ASP A 207 -7.45 18.66 15.51
CA ASP A 207 -7.34 19.46 16.74
C ASP A 207 -6.31 18.88 17.70
N LYS A 208 -6.34 17.55 17.90
CA LYS A 208 -5.32 16.83 18.69
C LYS A 208 -3.92 17.05 18.14
N ARG A 209 -3.76 17.12 16.81
CA ARG A 209 -2.45 17.38 16.18
C ARG A 209 -2.02 18.84 16.38
N VAL A 210 -2.93 19.78 16.25
CA VAL A 210 -2.71 21.22 16.50
C VAL A 210 -2.22 21.44 17.93
N ILE A 211 -2.92 20.90 18.93
CA ILE A 211 -2.55 21.03 20.35
C ILE A 211 -1.14 20.47 20.61
N ARG A 212 -0.83 19.29 20.05
CA ARG A 212 0.51 18.69 20.19
C ARG A 212 1.61 19.57 19.58
N LEU A 213 1.38 20.12 18.40
CA LEU A 213 2.39 20.95 17.73
C LEU A 213 2.56 22.31 18.42
N GLN A 214 1.48 22.90 18.93
CA GLN A 214 1.53 24.09 19.78
C GLN A 214 2.39 23.84 21.04
N GLY A 215 2.16 22.72 21.72
CA GLY A 215 2.96 22.31 22.87
C GLY A 215 4.44 22.14 22.52
N LEU A 216 4.75 21.51 21.38
CA LEU A 216 6.12 21.35 20.90
C LEU A 216 6.81 22.70 20.65
N ILE A 217 6.13 23.64 19.98
CA ILE A 217 6.67 24.97 19.69
C ILE A 217 6.96 25.73 20.99
N ALA A 218 6.03 25.71 21.95
CA ALA A 218 6.21 26.36 23.25
C ALA A 218 7.39 25.76 24.03
N LEU A 219 7.56 24.43 24.00
CA LEU A 219 8.70 23.76 24.62
C LEU A 219 10.02 24.12 23.94
N ARG A 220 10.08 24.18 22.60
CA ARG A 220 11.28 24.57 21.86
C ARG A 220 11.65 26.04 22.11
N GLU A 221 10.67 26.92 22.27
CA GLU A 221 10.88 28.31 22.69
C GLU A 221 11.44 28.40 24.11
N ALA A 222 10.91 27.62 25.05
CA ALA A 222 11.43 27.53 26.40
C ALA A 222 12.86 26.93 26.44
N GLN A 223 13.13 25.90 25.64
CA GLN A 223 14.46 25.32 25.49
C GLN A 223 15.47 26.36 25.04
N ARG A 224 15.18 27.12 23.98
CA ARG A 224 16.09 28.18 23.49
C ARG A 224 16.42 29.21 24.57
N ARG A 225 15.43 29.62 25.38
CA ARG A 225 15.64 30.54 26.50
C ARG A 225 16.49 29.91 27.61
N TYR A 226 16.23 28.65 27.95
CA TYR A 226 17.01 27.90 28.92
C TYR A 226 18.49 27.83 28.52
N GLU A 227 18.75 27.43 27.28
CA GLU A 227 20.09 27.15 26.77
C GLU A 227 20.95 28.39 26.61
N GLN A 228 20.34 29.55 26.41
CA GLN A 228 21.04 30.85 26.40
C GLN A 228 21.68 31.19 27.75
N GLU A 229 21.10 30.73 28.86
CA GLU A 229 21.50 31.12 30.21
C GLU A 229 22.17 29.99 31.01
N HIS A 230 21.79 28.74 30.76
CA HIS A 230 22.10 27.59 31.63
C HIS A 230 22.89 26.48 30.92
N GLY A 231 23.15 26.62 29.62
CA GLY A 231 23.73 25.54 28.80
C GLY A 231 22.70 24.49 28.39
N PRO A 232 23.13 23.33 27.86
CA PRO A 232 22.25 22.38 27.18
C PRO A 232 21.16 21.81 28.08
N LEU A 233 19.93 21.72 27.56
CA LEU A 233 18.82 21.10 28.28
C LEU A 233 18.99 19.59 28.33
N THR A 234 18.87 19.01 29.54
CA THR A 234 19.02 17.55 29.76
C THR A 234 17.71 16.87 30.11
N THR A 235 16.80 17.57 30.81
CA THR A 235 15.48 17.04 31.16
C THR A 235 14.41 18.13 31.01
N LEU A 236 13.19 17.74 30.65
CA LEU A 236 12.09 18.69 30.47
C LEU A 236 11.69 19.40 31.78
N ASP A 237 11.88 18.73 32.93
CA ASP A 237 11.57 19.29 34.24
C ASP A 237 12.42 20.53 34.58
N GLN A 238 13.61 20.66 33.95
CA GLN A 238 14.44 21.86 34.11
C GLN A 238 13.72 23.13 33.64
N LEU A 239 12.84 23.02 32.63
CA LEU A 239 12.06 24.16 32.14
C LEU A 239 11.02 24.63 33.16
N VAL A 240 10.40 23.69 33.88
CA VAL A 240 9.42 23.98 34.95
C VAL A 240 10.14 24.51 36.19
N ALA A 241 11.22 23.85 36.61
CA ALA A 241 11.99 24.26 37.79
C ALA A 241 12.55 25.68 37.67
N ARG A 242 12.89 26.11 36.45
CA ARG A 242 13.34 27.47 36.13
C ARG A 242 12.21 28.45 35.81
N HIS A 243 10.95 28.03 35.96
CA HIS A 243 9.76 28.86 35.72
C HIS A 243 9.70 29.43 34.29
N LEU A 244 10.33 28.76 33.31
CA LEU A 244 10.25 29.13 31.90
C LEU A 244 8.90 28.74 31.29
N ILE A 245 8.26 27.74 31.89
CA ILE A 245 6.90 27.28 31.66
C ILE A 245 6.26 26.94 33.01
N GLU A 246 4.95 27.09 33.14
CA GLU A 246 4.22 26.75 34.38
C GLU A 246 4.12 25.24 34.59
N SER A 247 3.89 24.51 33.50
CA SER A 247 3.79 23.05 33.48
C SER A 247 4.08 22.53 32.06
N LEU A 248 4.35 21.23 31.95
CA LEU A 248 4.50 20.60 30.63
C LEU A 248 3.16 20.60 29.88
N PRO A 249 3.14 20.98 28.58
CA PRO A 249 1.92 20.96 27.80
C PRO A 249 1.26 19.58 27.79
N THR A 250 -0.07 19.55 27.93
CA THR A 250 -0.83 18.31 27.86
C THR A 250 -0.82 17.75 26.42
N ASP A 251 -0.39 16.50 26.26
CA ASP A 251 -0.54 15.77 24.99
C ASP A 251 -1.91 15.04 24.96
N PRO A 252 -2.86 15.44 24.11
CA PRO A 252 -4.17 14.79 24.02
C PRO A 252 -4.09 13.33 23.54
N LEU A 253 -2.98 12.91 22.92
CA LEU A 253 -2.71 11.51 22.56
C LEU A 253 -1.95 10.74 23.65
N ARG A 254 -1.59 11.39 24.76
CA ARG A 254 -0.88 10.80 25.91
C ARG A 254 0.44 10.11 25.57
N LEU A 255 1.09 10.52 24.48
CA LEU A 255 2.43 10.02 24.11
C LEU A 255 3.51 10.85 24.81
N GLY A 256 3.32 12.16 24.86
CA GLY A 256 4.21 13.13 25.50
C GLY A 256 5.31 13.64 24.58
N TYR A 257 6.34 14.21 25.21
CA TYR A 257 7.50 14.83 24.57
C TYR A 257 8.78 14.16 25.08
N GLU A 258 9.82 14.15 24.27
CA GLU A 258 11.15 13.65 24.64
C GLU A 258 12.25 14.59 24.17
N ILE A 259 13.44 14.46 24.77
CA ILE A 259 14.65 15.09 24.27
C ILE A 259 15.42 14.03 23.50
N ARG A 260 15.71 14.29 22.22
CA ARG A 260 16.53 13.46 21.35
C ARG A 260 17.56 14.36 20.68
N ASP A 261 18.83 13.96 20.73
CA ASP A 261 19.95 14.73 20.14
C ASP A 261 19.96 16.21 20.54
N GLY A 262 19.66 16.47 21.82
CA GLY A 262 19.60 17.83 22.36
C GLY A 262 18.45 18.68 21.84
N ARG A 263 17.41 18.08 21.23
CA ARG A 263 16.21 18.79 20.77
C ARG A 263 14.96 18.16 21.37
N ILE A 264 14.00 19.00 21.74
CA ILE A 264 12.69 18.50 22.15
C ILE A 264 11.92 18.05 20.91
N GLU A 265 11.36 16.84 20.96
CA GLU A 265 10.58 16.20 19.92
C GLU A 265 9.28 15.60 20.48
N LEU A 266 8.32 15.35 19.59
CA LEU A 266 7.11 14.61 19.93
C LEU A 266 7.46 13.13 20.09
N LYS A 267 7.04 12.50 21.19
CA LYS A 267 7.14 11.04 21.31
C LYS A 267 6.30 10.39 20.21
N LYS A 268 6.95 9.50 19.48
CA LYS A 268 6.33 8.62 18.47
C LYS A 268 5.88 7.33 19.16
N LEU A 269 4.83 6.71 18.63
CA LEU A 269 4.42 5.37 19.07
C LEU A 269 5.52 4.39 18.63
N LYS A 270 6.07 3.60 19.56
CA LYS A 270 6.98 2.51 19.20
C LYS A 270 6.16 1.33 18.70
N ILE A 271 6.28 1.02 17.41
CA ILE A 271 5.67 -0.16 16.81
C ILE A 271 6.80 -1.15 16.55
N ALA A 272 6.77 -2.30 17.21
CA ALA A 272 7.79 -3.34 17.06
C ALA A 272 7.94 -3.71 15.57
N GLY A 273 9.17 -3.62 15.05
CA GLY A 273 9.49 -3.92 13.65
C GLY A 273 9.38 -2.74 12.66
N LEU A 274 8.91 -1.56 13.08
CA LEU A 274 8.87 -0.32 12.28
C LEU A 274 9.64 0.83 12.97
N GLU A 275 10.54 0.50 13.89
CA GLU A 275 11.34 1.48 14.60
C GLU A 275 12.36 2.10 13.63
N GLU A 276 12.44 3.43 13.60
CA GLU A 276 13.56 4.13 12.96
C GLU A 276 14.84 3.61 13.63
N GLN A 277 15.64 2.84 12.89
CA GLN A 277 16.97 2.44 13.35
C GLN A 277 17.81 3.72 13.56
N PRO A 278 18.62 3.76 14.62
CA PRO A 278 19.39 4.95 15.00
C PRO A 278 20.35 5.42 13.90
#